data_AF-A0A418N4M5-F1
#
_entry.id   AF-A0A418N4M5-F1
#
_cell.length_a   1.000
_cell.length_b   1.000
_cell.length_c   1.000
_cell.angle_alpha   90.00
_cell.angle_beta   90.00
_cell.angle_gamma   90.00
#
_symmetry.space_group_name_H-M   'P 1'
#
loop_
_entity.id
_entity.type
_entity.pdbx_description
1 polymer ?
#
loop_
_entity_poly.entity_id
_entity_poly.type
_entity_poly.pdbx_seq_one_letter_code
_entity_poly.pdbx_strand_id
1 'polypeptide(L)'
;MTISQGLVKVVFGSKENGATHFVWHRISRRKWSSLERYYGSLSNFYYAKVYSYKRLGKRKGYPIEQIGYIHWDKDGILTTTIF
;
A
#
# COMPACT_ATOMS: atom_id res chain seq x y z
N MET A 1 4.02 12.55 10.95
CA MET A 1 3.47 11.29 11.49
C MET A 1 4.53 10.19 11.41
N THR A 2 4.85 9.52 12.52
CA THR A 2 5.97 8.54 12.58
C THR A 2 5.38 7.13 12.61
N ILE A 3 5.21 6.50 11.45
CA ILE A 3 4.68 5.13 11.37
C ILE A 3 5.69 4.18 12.03
N SER A 4 5.35 3.68 13.22
CA SER A 4 6.05 2.58 13.87
C SER A 4 5.91 1.32 13.01
N GLN A 5 6.98 0.55 12.88
CA GLN A 5 7.03 -0.67 12.05
C GLN A 5 5.78 -1.56 12.22
N GLY A 6 5.18 -2.02 11.13
CA GLY A 6 3.90 -2.72 11.17
C GLY A 6 3.64 -3.64 9.97
N LEU A 7 2.70 -4.57 10.13
CA LEU A 7 2.15 -5.32 9.00
C LEU A 7 1.14 -4.43 8.28
N VAL A 8 1.22 -4.37 6.97
CA VAL A 8 0.27 -3.65 6.13
C VAL A 8 -0.29 -4.55 5.05
N LYS A 9 -1.54 -4.30 4.68
CA LYS A 9 -2.15 -4.89 3.49
C LYS A 9 -2.06 -3.87 2.37
N VAL A 10 -1.34 -4.19 1.31
CA VAL A 10 -1.30 -3.36 0.10
C VAL A 10 -2.25 -3.97 -0.91
N VAL A 11 -3.25 -3.19 -1.32
CA VAL A 11 -4.27 -3.58 -2.29
C VAL A 11 -4.02 -2.78 -3.55
N PHE A 12 -3.70 -3.43 -4.67
CA PHE A 12 -3.32 -2.76 -5.91
C PHE A 12 -4.13 -3.26 -7.11
N GLY A 13 -4.36 -2.37 -8.07
CA GLY A 13 -4.99 -2.70 -9.34
C GLY A 13 -3.98 -2.66 -10.50
N SER A 14 -4.05 -3.64 -11.40
CA SER A 14 -3.37 -3.60 -12.69
C SER A 14 -4.37 -3.36 -13.82
N LYS A 15 -3.98 -2.57 -14.83
CA LYS A 15 -4.82 -2.27 -16.01
C LYS A 15 -5.04 -3.49 -16.92
N GLU A 16 -4.20 -4.52 -16.84
CA GLU A 16 -4.29 -5.69 -17.71
C GLU A 16 -5.53 -6.55 -17.47
N ASN A 17 -5.93 -6.74 -16.22
CA ASN A 17 -6.98 -7.70 -15.88
C ASN A 17 -8.22 -7.07 -15.21
N GLY A 18 -8.18 -5.76 -14.89
CA GLY A 18 -9.20 -5.11 -14.06
C GLY A 18 -9.32 -5.71 -12.64
N ALA A 19 -8.48 -6.69 -12.30
CA ALA A 19 -8.51 -7.42 -11.06
C ALA A 19 -7.74 -6.65 -9.98
N THR A 20 -8.34 -6.58 -8.79
CA THR A 20 -7.69 -6.02 -7.62
C THR A 20 -6.93 -7.11 -6.88
N HIS A 21 -5.61 -6.98 -6.80
CA HIS A 21 -4.74 -7.90 -6.08
C HIS A 21 -4.38 -7.35 -4.70
N PHE A 22 -3.96 -8.21 -3.78
CA PHE A 22 -3.45 -7.77 -2.48
C PHE A 22 -2.20 -8.56 -2.07
N VAL A 23 -1.26 -7.87 -1.43
CA VAL A 23 -0.05 -8.46 -0.86
C VAL A 23 0.18 -7.90 0.53
N TRP A 24 0.64 -8.76 1.44
CA TRP A 24 1.02 -8.37 2.79
C TRP A 24 2.47 -7.93 2.82
N HIS A 25 2.73 -6.73 3.32
CA HIS A 25 4.08 -6.22 3.50
C HIS A 25 4.34 -5.90 4.97
N ARG A 26 5.57 -6.16 5.42
CA ARG A 26 6.05 -5.64 6.69
C ARG A 26 6.77 -4.33 6.43
N ILE A 27 6.13 -3.20 6.76
CA ILE A 27 6.63 -1.85 6.46
C ILE A 27 7.44 -1.28 7.62
N SER A 28 8.50 -0.56 7.25
CA SER A 28 9.22 0.43 8.05
C SER A 28 9.33 1.72 7.24
N ARG A 29 9.77 2.83 7.84
CA ARG A 29 9.91 4.14 7.16
C ARG A 29 10.69 4.05 5.83
N ARG A 30 11.82 3.33 5.80
CA ARG A 30 12.63 3.12 4.58
C ARG A 30 11.92 2.28 3.52
N LYS A 31 11.01 1.39 3.92
CA LYS A 31 10.31 0.49 3.00
C LYS A 31 9.20 1.17 2.20
N TRP A 32 8.71 2.34 2.60
CA TRP A 32 7.71 3.09 1.82
C TRP A 32 8.27 3.51 0.46
N SER A 33 9.44 4.13 0.42
CA SER A 33 10.11 4.48 -0.84
C SER A 33 10.48 3.25 -1.68
N SER A 34 10.72 2.10 -1.04
CA SER A 34 10.90 0.83 -1.75
C SER A 34 9.61 0.28 -2.34
N LEU A 35 8.46 0.52 -1.71
CA LEU A 35 7.15 0.11 -2.22
C LEU A 35 6.77 0.88 -3.46
N GLU A 36 7.02 2.19 -3.49
CA GLU A 36 6.86 3.00 -4.70
C GLU A 36 7.64 2.41 -5.87
N ARG A 37 8.94 2.15 -5.67
CA ARG A 37 9.78 1.56 -6.74
C ARG A 37 9.29 0.19 -7.17
N TYR A 38 8.92 -0.66 -6.20
CA TYR A 38 8.43 -2.01 -6.49
C TYR A 38 7.14 -1.97 -7.32
N TYR A 39 6.13 -1.22 -6.86
CA TYR A 39 4.84 -1.14 -7.55
C TYR A 39 4.93 -0.34 -8.86
N GLY A 40 5.81 0.66 -8.93
CA GLY A 40 6.10 1.39 -10.16
C GLY A 40 6.77 0.54 -11.24
N SER A 41 7.47 -0.53 -10.86
CA SER A 41 8.05 -1.48 -11.81
C SER A 41 7.04 -2.50 -12.37
N LEU A 42 5.83 -2.59 -11.78
CA LEU A 42 4.80 -3.47 -12.31
C LEU A 42 4.25 -2.89 -13.61
N SER A 43 4.25 -3.70 -14.67
CA SER A 43 3.55 -3.36 -15.90
C SER A 43 2.10 -3.05 -15.58
N ASN A 44 1.58 -1.97 -16.16
CA ASN A 44 0.17 -1.61 -16.05
C ASN A 44 -0.31 -1.31 -14.61
N PHE A 45 0.58 -0.91 -13.69
CA PHE A 45 0.19 -0.42 -12.37
C PHE A 45 -0.73 0.80 -12.46
N TYR A 46 -1.85 0.78 -11.74
CA TYR A 46 -2.79 1.90 -11.70
C TYR A 46 -2.80 2.63 -10.34
N TYR A 47 -3.07 1.91 -9.26
CA TYR A 47 -3.00 2.43 -7.90
C TYR A 47 -2.70 1.32 -6.90
N ALA A 48 -2.24 1.71 -5.71
CA ALA A 48 -2.21 0.86 -4.53
C ALA A 48 -2.72 1.60 -3.29
N LYS A 49 -3.67 1.02 -2.57
CA LYS A 49 -4.10 1.47 -1.24
C LYS A 49 -3.36 0.67 -0.19
N VAL A 50 -2.79 1.36 0.79
CA VAL A 50 -2.03 0.74 1.87
C VAL A 50 -2.81 0.88 3.17
N TYR A 51 -3.12 -0.28 3.75
CA TYR A 51 -3.87 -0.36 4.99
C TYR A 51 -2.97 -0.82 6.13
N SER A 52 -3.01 -0.11 7.25
CA SER A 52 -2.45 -0.58 8.51
C SER A 52 -3.21 -1.80 8.97
N TYR A 53 -2.47 -2.81 9.40
CA TYR A 53 -3.05 -4.01 9.97
C TYR A 53 -2.51 -4.26 11.36
N LYS A 54 -3.34 -3.98 12.36
CA LYS A 54 -3.01 -4.20 13.77
C LYS A 54 -3.91 -5.27 14.37
N ARG A 55 -3.40 -6.47 14.62
CA ARG A 55 -4.20 -7.53 15.25
C ARG A 55 -4.67 -7.09 16.65
N LEU A 56 -5.97 -6.90 16.85
CA LEU A 56 -6.56 -6.48 18.13
C LEU A 56 -6.77 -7.65 19.11
N GLY A 57 -6.76 -8.89 18.61
CA GLY A 57 -6.90 -10.12 19.40
C GLY A 57 -7.33 -11.31 18.53
N LYS A 58 -7.30 -12.54 19.08
CA LYS A 58 -7.63 -13.79 18.33
C LYS A 58 -9.08 -13.82 17.79
N ARG A 59 -10.00 -13.01 18.35
CA ARG A 59 -11.45 -12.98 18.01
C ARG A 59 -12.01 -11.57 17.77
N LYS A 60 -11.18 -10.52 17.81
CA LYS A 60 -11.64 -9.11 17.77
C LYS A 60 -11.58 -8.47 16.36
N GLY A 61 -11.36 -9.27 15.32
CA GLY A 61 -11.17 -8.78 13.96
C GLY A 61 -9.88 -7.96 13.81
N TYR A 62 -9.84 -7.18 12.74
CA TYR A 62 -8.69 -6.34 12.39
C TYR A 62 -9.19 -4.91 12.12
N PRO A 63 -8.64 -3.89 12.79
CA PRO A 63 -8.80 -2.50 12.40
C PRO A 63 -8.00 -2.34 11.11
N ILE A 64 -8.73 -2.04 10.04
CA ILE A 64 -8.17 -1.79 8.71
C ILE A 64 -8.31 -0.29 8.51
N GLU A 65 -7.23 0.44 8.73
CA GLU A 65 -7.17 1.89 8.51
C GLU A 65 -6.30 2.16 7.29
N GLN A 66 -6.79 2.97 6.35
CA GLN A 66 -5.98 3.38 5.21
C GLN A 66 -4.94 4.40 5.69
N ILE A 67 -3.66 4.03 5.62
CA ILE A 67 -2.54 4.87 6.05
C ILE A 67 -1.76 5.46 4.88
N GLY A 68 -2.04 5.00 3.66
CA GLY A 68 -1.42 5.59 2.50
C GLY A 68 -2.01 5.12 1.18
N TYR A 69 -1.56 5.77 0.12
CA TYR A 69 -2.05 5.58 -1.23
C TYR A 69 -0.93 5.88 -2.22
N ILE A 70 -0.59 4.91 -3.06
CA ILE A 70 0.40 5.02 -4.15
C ILE A 70 -0.39 5.18 -5.45
N HIS A 71 -0.13 6.24 -6.19
CA HIS A 71 -0.82 6.53 -7.46
C HIS A 71 0.08 7.28 -8.43
N TRP A 72 -0.30 7.27 -9.70
CA TRP A 72 0.26 8.21 -10.66
C TRP A 72 -0.37 9.58 -10.43
N ASP A 73 0.44 10.61 -10.25
CA ASP A 73 -0.02 11.99 -10.24
C ASP A 73 -0.34 12.47 -11.67
N LYS A 74 -0.96 13.64 -11.81
CA LYS A 74 -1.29 14.27 -13.09
C LYS A 74 -0.08 14.47 -14.00
N ASP A 75 1.10 14.64 -13.39
CA ASP A 75 2.38 14.81 -14.09
C ASP A 75 3.00 13.47 -14.52
N GLY A 76 2.33 12.35 -14.31
CA GLY A 76 2.85 11.02 -14.64
C GLY A 76 3.97 10.56 -13.70
N ILE A 77 4.07 11.17 -12.51
CA ILE A 77 5.02 10.77 -11.47
C ILE A 77 4.32 9.84 -10.48
N LEU A 78 4.92 8.69 -10.21
CA LEU A 78 4.41 7.79 -9.18
C LEU A 78 4.68 8.39 -7.79
N THR A 79 3.60 8.62 -7.04
CA THR A 79 3.60 9.35 -5.78
C THR A 79 2.90 8.55 -4.69
N THR A 80 3.45 8.57 -3.47
CA THR A 80 2.74 8.09 -2.27
C THR A 80 2.23 9.24 -1.42
N THR A 81 0.93 9.23 -1.18
CA THR A 81 0.29 10.03 -0.14
C THR A 81 0.18 9.20 1.13
N ILE A 82 0.63 9.72 2.27
CA ILE A 82 0.54 9.09 3.59
C ILE A 82 -0.41 9.93 4.44
N PHE A 83 -1.37 9.28 5.10
CA PHE A 83 -2.34 9.92 6.00
C PHE A 83 -1.85 9.92 7.45
#